data_AF-A0A450U0M4-F1
#
_entry.id   AF-A0A450U0M4-F1
#
_cell.length_a   1.000
_cell.length_b   1.000
_cell.length_c   1.000
_cell.angle_alpha   90.00
_cell.angle_beta   90.00
_cell.angle_gamma   90.00
#
_symmetry.space_group_name_H-M   'P 1'
#
loop_
_entity.id
_entity.type
_entity.pdbx_description
1 polymer ?
#
loop_
_entity_poly.entity_id
_entity_poly.type
_entity_poly.pdbx_seq_one_letter_code
_entity_poly.pdbx_strand_id
1 'polypeptide(L)'
;MELSKVIEEIQLVPENRLQKIHDLIHSFRADTEIVRNDPTEIMGFAGCWQDMTDEEFEGFSQEITARRKQAFSGRTGRETITD
;
A
#
# COMPACT_ATOMS: atom_id res chain seq x y z
N MET A 1 21.71 0.23 -1.18
CA MET A 1 22.18 -1.02 -0.55
C MET A 1 22.37 -1.99 -1.69
N GLU A 2 23.62 -2.23 -2.06
CA GLU A 2 24.01 -2.79 -3.35
C GLU A 2 23.44 -4.20 -3.54
N LEU A 3 22.71 -4.43 -4.66
CA LEU A 3 22.17 -5.72 -5.09
C LEU A 3 23.21 -6.86 -4.99
N SER A 4 24.47 -6.52 -5.21
CA SER A 4 25.63 -7.42 -5.12
C SER A 4 25.78 -8.08 -3.75
N LYS A 5 25.56 -7.34 -2.65
CA LYS A 5 25.70 -7.87 -1.29
C LYS A 5 24.62 -8.90 -0.97
N VAL A 6 23.40 -8.66 -1.45
CA VAL A 6 22.28 -9.59 -1.25
C VAL A 6 22.55 -10.90 -1.98
N ILE A 7 23.11 -10.85 -3.19
CA ILE A 7 23.45 -12.05 -3.97
C ILE A 7 24.57 -12.84 -3.27
N GLU A 8 25.59 -12.17 -2.76
CA GLU A 8 26.68 -12.80 -1.99
C GLU A 8 26.14 -13.52 -0.75
N GLU A 9 25.22 -12.91 -0.01
CA GLU A 9 24.61 -13.53 1.17
C GLU A 9 23.73 -14.75 0.82
N ILE A 10 23.00 -14.70 -0.29
CA ILE A 10 22.19 -15.85 -0.76
C ILE A 10 23.08 -17.04 -1.12
N GLN A 11 24.26 -16.80 -1.69
CA GLN A 11 25.21 -17.87 -2.04
C GLN A 11 25.80 -18.59 -0.82
N LEU A 12 25.80 -17.95 0.35
CA LEU A 12 26.26 -18.56 1.60
C LEU A 12 25.20 -19.45 2.25
N VAL A 13 23.98 -19.48 1.72
CA VAL A 13 22.89 -20.30 2.27
C VAL A 13 23.16 -21.78 1.98
N PRO A 14 23.13 -22.65 3.01
CA PRO A 14 23.19 -24.10 2.81
C PRO A 14 22.03 -24.60 1.95
N GLU A 15 22.32 -25.49 1.00
CA GLU A 15 21.34 -26.00 0.02
C GLU A 15 20.08 -26.58 0.67
N ASN A 16 20.24 -27.29 1.80
CA ASN A 16 19.14 -27.85 2.58
C ASN A 16 18.21 -26.81 3.23
N ARG A 17 18.58 -25.52 3.21
CA ARG A 17 17.76 -24.40 3.71
C ARG A 17 17.13 -23.57 2.59
N LEU A 18 17.51 -23.78 1.34
CA LEU A 18 16.95 -23.04 0.20
C LEU A 18 15.44 -23.21 0.10
N GLN A 19 14.94 -24.44 0.29
CA GLN A 19 13.49 -24.71 0.30
C GLN A 19 12.76 -23.89 1.38
N LYS A 20 13.31 -23.85 2.60
CA LYS A 20 12.71 -23.11 3.72
C LYS A 20 12.71 -21.60 3.49
N ILE A 21 13.77 -21.07 2.88
CA ILE A 21 13.84 -19.64 2.52
C ILE A 21 12.87 -19.32 1.39
N HIS A 22 12.78 -20.18 0.38
CA HIS A 22 11.81 -20.06 -0.70
C HIS A 22 10.38 -20.04 -0.14
N ASP A 23 10.03 -20.98 0.74
CA ASP A 23 8.70 -21.06 1.35
C ASP A 23 8.40 -19.83 2.21
N LEU A 24 9.40 -19.30 2.92
CA LEU A 24 9.28 -18.05 3.68
C LEU A 24 9.03 -16.84 2.76
N ILE A 25 9.81 -16.69 1.68
CA ILE A 25 9.61 -15.61 0.70
C ILE A 25 8.23 -15.74 0.04
N HIS A 26 7.82 -16.97 -0.28
CA HIS A 26 6.52 -17.25 -0.87
C HIS A 26 5.37 -16.96 0.09
N SER A 27 5.56 -17.15 1.40
CA SER A 27 4.56 -16.79 2.41
C SER A 27 4.29 -15.28 2.48
N PHE A 28 5.31 -14.44 2.24
CA PHE A 28 5.12 -12.98 2.13
C PHE A 28 4.37 -12.57 0.86
N ARG A 29 4.25 -13.47 -0.12
CA ARG A 29 3.50 -13.25 -1.37
C ARG A 29 2.01 -13.54 -1.25
N ALA A 30 1.54 -14.02 -0.09
CA ALA A 30 0.15 -14.43 0.12
C ALA A 30 -0.89 -13.30 -0.04
N ASP A 31 -0.50 -12.02 -0.06
CA ASP A 31 -1.46 -10.90 -0.19
C ASP A 31 -1.34 -10.15 -1.52
N THR A 32 -1.16 -10.88 -2.63
CA THR A 32 -1.52 -10.37 -3.97
C THR A 32 -2.63 -11.16 -4.63
N GLU A 33 -3.37 -11.97 -3.86
CA GLU A 33 -4.77 -12.13 -4.20
C GLU A 33 -5.36 -10.71 -4.18
N ILE A 34 -5.68 -10.21 -5.38
CA ILE A 34 -6.64 -9.14 -5.53
C ILE A 34 -7.84 -9.63 -4.74
N VAL A 35 -7.97 -9.17 -3.49
CA VAL A 35 -9.16 -9.42 -2.70
C VAL A 35 -10.26 -8.89 -3.61
N ARG A 36 -11.03 -9.81 -4.19
CA ARG A 36 -12.26 -9.46 -4.88
C ARG A 36 -13.20 -9.08 -3.76
N ASN A 37 -12.95 -7.89 -3.20
CA ASN A 37 -13.79 -7.28 -2.20
C ASN A 37 -15.19 -7.31 -2.81
N ASP A 38 -16.11 -7.98 -2.12
CA ASP A 38 -17.49 -7.98 -2.54
C ASP A 38 -17.92 -6.51 -2.63
N PRO A 39 -18.38 -6.03 -3.80
CA PRO A 39 -18.92 -4.68 -3.92
C PRO A 39 -19.96 -4.40 -2.83
N THR A 40 -20.68 -5.42 -2.37
CA THR A 40 -21.63 -5.35 -1.26
C THR A 40 -20.97 -5.04 0.09
N GLU A 41 -19.80 -5.62 0.41
CA GLU A 41 -19.04 -5.26 1.62
C GLU A 41 -18.51 -3.82 1.53
N ILE A 42 -17.97 -3.42 0.37
CA ILE A 42 -17.52 -2.05 0.13
C ILE A 42 -18.70 -1.07 0.27
N MET A 43 -19.87 -1.40 -0.29
CA MET A 43 -21.08 -0.59 -0.17
C MET A 43 -21.67 -0.60 1.24
N GLY A 44 -21.44 -1.65 2.03
CA GLY A 44 -21.76 -1.68 3.46
C GLY A 44 -21.02 -0.59 4.25
N PHE A 45 -19.78 -0.29 3.87
CA PHE A 45 -19.03 0.88 4.36
C PHE A 45 -19.44 2.20 3.67
N ALA A 46 -20.09 2.17 2.51
CA ALA A 46 -20.63 3.38 1.88
C ALA A 46 -21.92 3.87 2.56
N GLY A 47 -22.61 3.00 3.31
CA GLY A 47 -23.82 3.34 4.07
C GLY A 47 -23.60 4.39 5.17
N CYS A 48 -22.37 4.56 5.69
CA CYS A 48 -22.09 5.59 6.72
C CYS A 48 -22.28 7.03 6.21
N TRP A 49 -22.44 7.21 4.89
CA TRP A 49 -22.56 8.49 4.21
C TRP A 49 -23.99 8.68 3.68
N GLN A 50 -24.87 7.69 3.87
CA GLN A 50 -26.25 7.71 3.36
C GLN A 50 -27.13 8.73 4.07
N ASP A 51 -26.82 9.05 5.33
CA ASP A 51 -27.52 10.06 6.13
C ASP A 51 -26.92 11.47 5.95
N MET A 52 -25.87 11.62 5.15
CA MET A 52 -25.19 12.89 4.91
C MET A 52 -25.97 13.70 3.85
N THR A 53 -26.25 14.95 4.17
CA THR A 53 -26.82 15.90 3.20
C THR A 53 -25.78 16.30 2.14
N ASP A 54 -26.24 16.79 0.98
CA ASP A 54 -25.34 17.27 -0.07
C ASP A 54 -24.45 18.42 0.42
N GLU A 55 -24.96 19.29 1.32
CA GLU A 55 -24.17 20.36 1.93
C GLU A 55 -23.07 19.84 2.85
N GLU A 56 -23.36 18.82 3.68
CA GLU A 56 -22.38 18.18 4.56
C GLU A 56 -21.31 17.45 3.74
N PHE A 57 -21.69 16.79 2.66
CA PHE A 57 -20.77 16.12 1.74
C PHE A 57 -19.82 17.11 1.08
N GLU A 58 -20.34 18.23 0.57
CA GLU A 58 -19.52 19.27 -0.07
C GLU A 58 -18.53 19.88 0.92
N GLY A 59 -18.98 20.19 2.15
CA GLY A 59 -18.10 20.68 3.21
C GLY A 59 -16.98 19.70 3.57
N PHE A 60 -17.32 18.42 3.72
CA PHE A 60 -16.36 17.35 3.98
C PHE A 60 -15.34 17.19 2.84
N SER A 61 -15.81 17.22 1.58
CA SER A 61 -14.96 17.10 0.38
C SER A 61 -13.93 18.23 0.30
N GLN A 62 -14.34 19.47 0.59
CA GLN A 62 -13.45 20.62 0.63
C GLN A 62 -12.39 20.49 1.73
N GLU A 63 -12.79 20.02 2.92
CA GLU A 63 -11.88 19.80 4.04
C GLU A 63 -10.82 18.73 3.71
N ILE A 64 -11.24 17.58 3.17
CA ILE A 64 -10.32 16.51 2.76
C ILE A 64 -9.34 17.01 1.71
N THR A 65 -9.82 17.79 0.74
CA THR A 65 -8.98 18.40 -0.31
C THR A 65 -7.95 19.35 0.29
N ALA A 66 -8.33 20.19 1.24
CA ALA A 66 -7.43 21.12 1.92
C ALA A 66 -6.36 20.38 2.73
N ARG A 67 -6.76 19.36 3.52
CA ARG A 67 -5.84 18.53 4.31
C ARG A 67 -4.84 17.79 3.43
N ARG A 68 -5.28 17.23 2.29
CA ARG A 68 -4.38 16.58 1.34
C ARG A 68 -3.41 17.59 0.73
N LYS A 69 -3.87 18.76 0.29
CA LYS A 69 -2.96 19.82 -0.19
C LYS A 69 -1.92 20.21 0.87
N GLN A 70 -2.33 20.33 2.13
CA GLN A 70 -1.44 20.67 3.23
C GLN A 70 -0.43 19.56 3.54
N ALA A 71 -0.86 18.31 3.66
CA ALA A 71 0.00 17.17 3.98
C ALA A 71 1.07 16.91 2.90
N PHE A 72 0.77 17.26 1.64
CA PHE A 72 1.67 17.06 0.51
C PHE A 72 2.35 18.35 0.04
N SER A 73 2.11 19.49 0.71
CA SER A 73 2.72 20.78 0.37
C SER A 73 4.25 20.81 0.48
N GLY A 74 4.85 19.92 1.28
CA GLY A 74 6.30 19.78 1.45
C GLY A 74 6.96 18.64 0.67
N ARG A 75 6.19 17.86 -0.11
CA ARG A 75 6.69 16.65 -0.79
C ARG A 75 7.24 16.88 -2.20
N THR A 76 7.06 18.08 -2.76
CA THR A 76 7.53 18.43 -4.11
C THR A 76 9.04 18.61 -4.25
N GLY A 77 9.83 18.51 -3.17
CA GLY A 77 11.25 18.87 -3.18
C GLY A 77 12.27 17.73 -2.98
N ARG A 78 11.87 16.48 -2.67
CA ARG A 78 12.87 15.47 -2.25
C ARG A 78 12.74 14.05 -2.78
N GLU A 79 11.80 13.73 -3.68
CA GLU A 79 11.61 12.34 -4.15
C GLU A 79 11.19 12.22 -5.63
N THR A 80 11.64 13.12 -6.50
CA THR A 80 11.69 12.86 -7.96
C THR A 80 13.11 13.00 -8.47
N ILE A 81 14.00 12.15 -7.96
CA ILE A 81 15.11 11.63 -8.76
C ILE A 81 14.78 10.16 -9.00
N THR A 82 14.04 9.92 -10.08
CA THR A 82 14.04 8.64 -10.77
C THR A 82 14.97 8.82 -11.96
N ASP A 83 16.04 8.03 -11.97
CA ASP A 83 16.85 7.69 -13.16
C ASP A 83 15.94 7.16 -14.29
#